data_AF-A0A660YXZ5-F1
#
_entry.id   AF-A0A660YXZ5-F1
#
_cell.length_a   1.000
_cell.length_b   1.000
_cell.length_c   1.000
_cell.angle_alpha   90.00
_cell.angle_beta   90.00
_cell.angle_gamma   90.00
#
_symmetry.space_group_name_H-M   'P 1'
#
loop_
_entity.id
_entity.type
_entity.pdbx_description
1 polymer ?
#
loop_
_entity_poly.entity_id
_entity_poly.type
_entity_poly.pdbx_seq_one_letter_code
_entity_poly.pdbx_strand_id
1 'polypeptide(L)'
;MNVRNLVAFNDKKGVQTMNGLRIIQSLIIYTFLCGAVIAQNEEFKLTASDPIVQSNFGYSVAITGKKVLVGRIRDNYETGAVYHFEYDGSDWLQIEKIVAVDGTTYDKFGCSVSMSDNLAIIGAENDDPHGAGSGSAYLLEYYDNSWHHLKKLIPSDGNYYTYFGNSVSISGTTVIVGAWNDDINGDRSG
;
A
#
# COMPACT_ATOMS: atom_id res chain seq x y z
N MET A 1 -8.61 -40.86 -48.84
CA MET A 1 -9.93 -40.51 -48.27
C MET A 1 -9.74 -40.21 -46.80
N ASN A 2 -9.87 -38.96 -46.35
CA ASN A 2 -10.97 -38.62 -45.45
C ASN A 2 -11.14 -37.10 -45.40
N VAL A 3 -12.40 -36.69 -45.50
CA VAL A 3 -12.88 -35.32 -45.67
C VAL A 3 -13.76 -35.04 -44.45
N ARG A 4 -13.54 -33.91 -43.78
CA ARG A 4 -14.47 -33.14 -42.92
C ARG A 4 -15.16 -33.87 -41.74
N ASN A 5 -15.14 -33.24 -40.56
CA ASN A 5 -16.27 -32.42 -40.13
C ASN A 5 -16.02 -31.73 -38.79
N LEU A 6 -16.35 -30.45 -38.81
CA LEU A 6 -16.68 -29.57 -37.69
C LEU A 6 -17.78 -30.22 -36.84
N VAL A 7 -17.59 -30.30 -35.52
CA VAL A 7 -18.69 -30.44 -34.57
C VAL A 7 -18.54 -29.36 -33.51
N ALA A 8 -19.41 -28.36 -33.61
CA ALA A 8 -19.65 -27.40 -32.55
C ALA A 8 -20.36 -28.09 -31.39
N PHE A 9 -19.81 -28.00 -30.17
CA PHE A 9 -20.60 -28.14 -28.97
C PHE A 9 -20.88 -26.75 -28.43
N ASN A 10 -22.08 -26.29 -28.79
CA ASN A 10 -22.73 -25.14 -28.20
C ASN A 10 -23.54 -25.69 -27.03
N ASP A 11 -23.10 -25.47 -25.79
CA ASP A 11 -24.01 -25.63 -24.66
C ASP A 11 -24.11 -24.33 -23.87
N LYS A 12 -25.26 -23.69 -24.10
CA LYS A 12 -25.73 -22.48 -23.47
C LYS A 12 -25.93 -22.73 -21.98
N LYS A 13 -25.16 -22.06 -21.13
CA LYS A 13 -25.66 -21.59 -19.83
C LYS A 13 -25.21 -20.15 -19.59
N GLY A 14 -26.13 -19.24 -19.86
CA GLY A 14 -26.31 -18.01 -19.09
C GLY A 14 -25.24 -16.93 -19.22
N VAL A 15 -25.14 -16.30 -20.38
CA VAL A 15 -24.68 -14.90 -20.43
C VAL A 15 -25.82 -14.03 -19.87
N GLN A 16 -25.78 -13.75 -18.57
CA GLN A 16 -26.42 -12.57 -18.00
C GLN A 16 -25.40 -11.44 -18.12
N THR A 17 -25.62 -10.56 -19.09
CA THR A 17 -24.97 -9.25 -19.15
C THR A 17 -25.31 -8.47 -17.87
N MET A 18 -24.39 -8.45 -16.91
CA MET A 18 -24.38 -7.40 -15.89
C MET A 18 -23.52 -6.26 -16.39
N ASN A 19 -24.18 -5.24 -16.92
CA ASN A 19 -23.63 -3.90 -17.03
C ASN A 19 -23.29 -3.40 -15.62
N GLY A 20 -22.01 -3.46 -15.28
CA GLY A 20 -21.50 -3.02 -13.99
C GLY A 20 -20.02 -3.33 -13.89
N LEU A 21 -19.19 -2.60 -14.64
CA LEU A 21 -17.76 -2.55 -14.33
C LEU A 21 -17.60 -1.97 -12.91
N ARG A 22 -17.56 -2.83 -11.89
CA ARG A 22 -16.95 -2.47 -10.61
C ARG A 22 -15.45 -2.52 -10.83
N ILE A 23 -14.84 -1.37 -11.10
CA ILE A 23 -13.39 -1.21 -11.06
C ILE A 23 -12.99 -1.28 -9.58
N ILE A 24 -12.76 -2.49 -9.09
CA ILE A 24 -12.11 -2.70 -7.79
C ILE A 24 -10.62 -2.51 -8.04
N GLN A 25 -10.06 -1.42 -7.50
CA GLN A 25 -8.61 -1.21 -7.58
C GLN A 25 -7.90 -2.35 -6.86
N SER A 26 -6.99 -2.99 -7.57
CA SER A 26 -6.25 -4.17 -7.12
C SER A 26 -4.79 -3.96 -7.48
N LEU A 27 -3.87 -4.46 -6.66
CA LEU A 27 -2.44 -4.42 -6.96
C LEU A 27 -2.03 -5.71 -7.69
N ILE A 28 -1.30 -5.55 -8.79
CA ILE A 28 -0.67 -6.66 -9.52
C ILE A 28 0.80 -6.73 -9.09
N ILE A 29 1.25 -7.90 -8.64
CA ILE A 29 2.66 -8.13 -8.29
C ILE A 29 3.35 -8.80 -9.49
N TYR A 30 4.47 -8.23 -9.95
CA TYR A 30 5.34 -8.83 -10.96
C TYR A 30 6.61 -9.37 -10.30
N THR A 31 6.89 -10.66 -10.46
CA THR A 31 8.14 -11.31 -10.05
C THR A 31 9.12 -11.35 -11.23
N PHE A 32 10.27 -10.70 -11.10
CA PHE A 32 11.35 -10.79 -12.10
C PHE A 32 12.47 -11.67 -11.56
N LEU A 33 12.64 -12.88 -12.10
CA LEU A 33 13.89 -13.62 -11.89
C LEU A 33 14.98 -12.98 -12.76
N CYS A 34 16.02 -12.47 -12.12
CA CYS A 34 17.23 -12.03 -12.80
C CYS A 34 17.88 -13.26 -13.48
N GLY A 35 17.74 -13.37 -14.81
CA GLY A 35 18.48 -14.34 -15.63
C GLY A 35 17.71 -15.07 -16.74
N ALA A 36 16.39 -14.96 -16.85
CA ALA A 36 15.62 -15.59 -17.93
C ALA A 36 14.58 -14.65 -18.54
N VAL A 37 14.19 -14.93 -19.78
CA VAL A 37 13.27 -14.16 -20.62
C VAL A 37 12.11 -13.59 -19.80
N ILE A 38 11.98 -12.27 -19.82
CA ILE A 38 10.93 -11.51 -19.15
C ILE A 38 9.59 -11.81 -19.84
N ALA A 39 8.91 -12.87 -19.41
CA ALA A 39 7.49 -13.03 -19.62
C ALA A 39 6.77 -12.32 -18.47
N GLN A 40 5.97 -11.30 -18.77
CA GLN A 40 5.02 -10.76 -17.79
C GLN A 40 3.93 -11.81 -17.58
N ASN A 41 4.04 -12.57 -16.49
CA ASN A 41 2.99 -13.46 -16.04
C ASN A 41 2.36 -12.85 -14.79
N GLU A 42 1.03 -12.70 -14.79
CA GLU A 42 0.28 -12.40 -13.58
C GLU A 42 0.11 -13.70 -12.79
N GLU A 43 0.88 -13.88 -11.72
CA GLU A 43 0.76 -15.07 -10.86
C GLU A 43 -0.20 -14.83 -9.69
N PHE A 44 -0.21 -13.62 -9.11
CA PHE A 44 -1.02 -13.28 -7.94
C PHE A 44 -1.61 -11.87 -8.01
N LYS A 45 -2.82 -11.70 -7.47
CA LYS A 45 -3.54 -10.43 -7.41
C LYS A 45 -3.98 -10.17 -5.97
N LEU A 46 -3.41 -9.13 -5.35
CA LEU A 46 -3.81 -8.74 -3.99
C LEU A 46 -5.04 -7.85 -4.02
N THR A 47 -6.01 -8.19 -3.18
CA THR A 47 -7.24 -7.42 -2.97
C THR A 47 -7.47 -7.19 -1.49
N ALA A 48 -7.81 -5.95 -1.12
CA ALA A 48 -8.28 -5.67 0.23
C ALA A 48 -9.59 -6.43 0.52
N SER A 49 -9.73 -6.96 1.74
CA SER A 49 -10.92 -7.68 2.20
C SER A 49 -12.16 -6.78 2.33
N ASP A 50 -11.96 -5.47 2.41
CA ASP A 50 -12.98 -4.42 2.43
C ASP A 50 -12.85 -3.52 1.16
N PRO A 51 -13.22 -4.01 -0.03
CA PRO A 51 -12.97 -3.30 -1.27
C PRO A 51 -13.80 -2.00 -1.36
N ILE A 52 -13.10 -0.87 -1.46
CA ILE A 52 -13.68 0.45 -1.71
C ILE A 52 -13.30 0.90 -3.13
N VAL A 53 -14.28 1.34 -3.91
CA VAL A 53 -14.06 1.87 -5.27
C VAL A 53 -13.27 3.18 -5.19
N GLN A 54 -12.30 3.38 -6.09
CA GLN A 54 -11.45 4.60 -6.14
C GLN A 54 -10.67 4.90 -4.84
N SER A 55 -10.38 3.87 -4.05
CA SER A 55 -9.71 3.99 -2.74
C SER A 55 -8.19 4.17 -2.80
N ASN A 56 -7.60 4.10 -3.99
CA ASN A 56 -6.15 4.12 -4.20
C ASN A 56 -5.45 2.97 -3.46
N PHE A 57 -6.05 1.77 -3.45
CA PHE A 57 -5.35 0.58 -2.96
C PHE A 57 -4.16 0.26 -3.88
N GLY A 58 -2.99 0.04 -3.29
CA GLY A 58 -1.74 -0.06 -4.06
C GLY A 58 -1.05 1.28 -4.28
N TYR A 59 -1.43 2.33 -3.54
CA TYR A 59 -0.78 3.64 -3.66
C TYR A 59 0.70 3.60 -3.31
N SER A 60 1.05 2.83 -2.28
CA SER A 60 2.41 2.55 -1.85
C SER A 60 2.53 1.07 -1.52
N VAL A 61 3.74 0.51 -1.69
CA VAL A 61 4.00 -0.91 -1.47
C VAL A 61 5.38 -1.11 -0.84
N ALA A 62 5.49 -2.06 0.08
CA ALA A 62 6.76 -2.55 0.58
C ALA A 62 6.70 -4.07 0.76
N ILE A 63 7.83 -4.74 0.55
CA ILE A 63 7.95 -6.20 0.68
C ILE A 63 9.26 -6.56 1.38
N THR A 64 9.19 -7.51 2.30
CA THR A 64 10.37 -8.16 2.89
C THR A 64 10.04 -9.60 3.20
N GLY A 65 10.89 -10.52 2.73
CA GLY A 65 10.64 -11.96 2.82
C GLY A 65 9.24 -12.33 2.29
N LYS A 66 8.39 -12.82 3.19
CA LYS A 66 7.01 -13.27 2.91
C LYS A 66 5.93 -12.25 3.29
N LYS A 67 6.30 -11.02 3.66
CA LYS A 67 5.36 -9.97 4.10
C LYS A 67 5.27 -8.88 3.06
N VAL A 68 4.06 -8.41 2.79
CA VAL A 68 3.79 -7.25 1.94
C VAL A 68 2.91 -6.27 2.70
N LEU A 69 3.28 -5.00 2.65
CA LEU A 69 2.44 -3.89 3.08
C LEU A 69 1.94 -3.13 1.87
N VAL A 70 0.65 -2.84 1.82
CA VAL A 70 0.01 -2.10 0.73
C VAL A 70 -0.76 -0.91 1.26
N GLY A 71 -0.37 0.30 0.88
CA GLY A 71 -1.05 1.53 1.25
C GLY A 71 -2.35 1.77 0.48
N ARG A 72 -3.31 2.36 1.17
CA ARG A 72 -4.61 2.81 0.66
C ARG A 72 -4.96 4.16 1.28
N ILE A 73 -4.72 5.23 0.53
CA ILE A 73 -4.85 6.60 1.06
C ILE A 73 -6.31 7.10 1.14
N ARG A 74 -7.24 6.54 0.36
CA ARG A 74 -8.66 6.93 0.39
C ARG A 74 -9.50 5.88 1.11
N ASP A 75 -9.11 5.61 2.36
CA ASP A 75 -9.89 4.83 3.32
C ASP A 75 -10.57 5.75 4.33
N ASN A 76 -11.81 5.43 4.73
CA ASN A 76 -12.54 6.10 5.81
C ASN A 76 -12.33 7.64 5.86
N TYR A 77 -12.96 8.37 4.93
CA TYR A 77 -12.77 9.82 4.74
C TYR A 77 -11.30 10.24 4.59
N GLU A 78 -10.52 9.46 3.85
CA GLU A 78 -9.10 9.73 3.56
C GLU A 78 -8.20 9.76 4.81
N THR A 79 -8.64 9.16 5.92
CA THR A 79 -7.75 8.81 7.05
C THR A 79 -6.60 7.92 6.57
N GLY A 80 -6.88 7.01 5.63
CA GLY A 80 -5.92 6.10 5.04
C GLY A 80 -5.69 4.83 5.87
N ALA A 81 -5.15 3.80 5.23
CA ALA A 81 -4.86 2.51 5.84
C ALA A 81 -3.69 1.81 5.12
N VAL A 82 -3.07 0.86 5.80
CA VAL A 82 -2.09 -0.07 5.23
C VAL A 82 -2.59 -1.50 5.43
N TYR A 83 -2.45 -2.32 4.42
CA TYR A 83 -2.87 -3.71 4.42
C TYR A 83 -1.68 -4.61 4.47
N HIS A 84 -1.66 -5.52 5.45
CA HIS A 84 -0.61 -6.49 5.62
C HIS A 84 -1.04 -7.82 5.02
N PHE A 85 -0.22 -8.33 4.09
CA PHE A 85 -0.36 -9.64 3.47
C PHE A 85 0.84 -10.51 3.80
N GLU A 86 0.59 -11.81 4.01
CA GLU A 86 1.63 -12.81 4.16
C GLU A 86 1.47 -13.94 3.14
N TYR A 87 2.60 -14.40 2.61
CA TYR A 87 2.65 -15.55 1.72
C TYR A 87 2.70 -16.85 2.51
N ASP A 88 1.69 -17.71 2.36
CA ASP A 88 1.60 -18.98 3.08
C ASP A 88 2.43 -20.12 2.44
N GLY A 89 3.01 -19.88 1.26
CA GLY A 89 3.71 -20.89 0.45
C GLY A 89 2.93 -21.31 -0.80
N SER A 90 1.67 -20.88 -0.91
CA SER A 90 0.80 -21.12 -2.07
C SER A 90 0.10 -19.84 -2.54
N ASP A 91 -0.36 -19.00 -1.63
CA ASP A 91 -1.09 -17.76 -1.91
C ASP A 91 -0.73 -16.65 -0.91
N TRP A 92 -1.16 -15.42 -1.21
CA TRP A 92 -1.04 -14.25 -0.35
C TRP A 92 -2.32 -14.02 0.42
N LEU A 93 -2.24 -14.09 1.75
CA LEU A 93 -3.36 -13.90 2.65
C LEU A 93 -3.29 -12.52 3.30
N GLN A 94 -4.38 -11.77 3.30
CA GLN A 94 -4.47 -10.55 4.10
C GLN A 94 -4.57 -10.93 5.58
N ILE A 95 -3.58 -10.52 6.37
CA ILE A 95 -3.51 -10.80 7.81
C ILE A 95 -4.25 -9.72 8.60
N GLU A 96 -4.03 -8.46 8.26
CA GLU A 96 -4.63 -7.34 9.00
C GLU A 96 -4.74 -6.07 8.15
N LYS A 97 -5.57 -5.16 8.65
CA LYS A 97 -5.66 -3.76 8.22
C LYS A 97 -5.11 -2.89 9.34
N ILE A 98 -4.08 -2.13 9.04
CA ILE A 98 -3.38 -1.23 9.94
C ILE A 98 -3.90 0.18 9.69
N VAL A 99 -4.27 0.88 10.76
CA VAL A 99 -4.66 2.28 10.75
C VAL A 99 -3.77 3.05 11.73
N ALA A 100 -3.59 4.36 11.51
CA ALA A 100 -2.91 5.23 12.46
C ALA A 100 -3.64 5.20 13.82
N VAL A 101 -2.88 5.12 14.92
CA VAL A 101 -3.43 5.03 16.28
C VAL A 101 -4.28 6.26 16.65
N ASP A 102 -3.94 7.42 16.08
CA ASP A 102 -4.59 8.70 16.26
C ASP A 102 -5.09 9.27 14.92
N GLY A 103 -5.32 8.41 13.92
CA GLY A 103 -5.69 8.82 12.57
C GLY A 103 -6.98 9.61 12.51
N THR A 104 -6.93 10.76 11.84
CA THR A 104 -8.05 11.65 11.58
C THR A 104 -8.34 11.81 10.09
N THR A 105 -9.48 12.43 9.79
CA THR A 105 -9.96 12.64 8.42
C THR A 105 -8.90 13.39 7.61
N TYR A 106 -8.59 12.88 6.42
CA TYR A 106 -7.60 13.41 5.48
C TYR A 106 -6.11 13.22 5.81
N ASP A 107 -5.73 12.52 6.88
CA ASP A 107 -4.32 12.28 7.25
C ASP A 107 -3.52 11.50 6.20
N LYS A 108 -4.21 10.72 5.36
CA LYS A 108 -3.64 9.85 4.31
C LYS A 108 -2.57 8.87 4.84
N PHE A 109 -2.81 8.25 5.98
CA PHE A 109 -1.95 7.16 6.47
C PHE A 109 -1.76 6.08 5.39
N GLY A 110 -0.51 5.68 5.17
CA GLY A 110 -0.15 4.77 4.09
C GLY A 110 0.18 5.45 2.75
N CYS A 111 0.34 6.78 2.72
CA CYS A 111 0.81 7.48 1.51
C CYS A 111 2.21 7.04 1.08
N SER A 112 3.06 6.66 2.03
CA SER A 112 4.37 6.07 1.79
C SER A 112 4.61 4.94 2.78
N VAL A 113 5.26 3.87 2.34
CA VAL A 113 5.53 2.69 3.16
C VAL A 113 6.92 2.15 2.80
N SER A 114 7.73 1.85 3.81
CA SER A 114 9.01 1.16 3.65
C SER A 114 9.20 0.15 4.79
N MET A 115 9.93 -0.93 4.54
CA MET A 115 10.02 -2.06 5.46
C MET A 115 11.43 -2.67 5.45
N SER A 116 11.94 -3.02 6.63
CA SER A 116 13.21 -3.71 6.85
C SER A 116 13.03 -4.75 7.95
N ASP A 117 13.15 -6.03 7.59
CA ASP A 117 12.90 -7.16 8.49
C ASP A 117 11.56 -7.06 9.24
N ASN A 118 11.60 -6.81 10.56
CA ASN A 118 10.43 -6.67 11.42
C ASN A 118 10.06 -5.21 11.68
N LEU A 119 10.68 -4.24 11.03
CA LEU A 119 10.36 -2.82 11.17
C LEU A 119 9.71 -2.30 9.90
N ALA A 120 8.72 -1.42 10.06
CA ALA A 120 8.10 -0.68 8.97
C ALA A 120 7.96 0.79 9.35
N ILE A 121 8.14 1.67 8.37
CA ILE A 121 7.83 3.09 8.49
C ILE A 121 6.70 3.43 7.52
N ILE A 122 5.68 4.12 8.02
CA ILE A 122 4.48 4.46 7.27
C ILE A 122 4.24 5.96 7.37
N GLY A 123 4.12 6.65 6.24
CA GLY A 123 3.81 8.08 6.18
C GLY A 123 2.32 8.40 6.33
N ALA A 124 2.05 9.54 6.95
CA ALA A 124 0.76 10.25 6.94
C ALA A 124 1.04 11.73 6.70
N GLU A 125 1.26 12.08 5.43
CA GLU A 125 1.74 13.40 5.01
C GLU A 125 0.80 14.56 5.40
N ASN A 126 -0.47 14.27 5.65
CA ASN A 126 -1.50 15.26 5.93
C ASN A 126 -1.95 15.26 7.39
N ASP A 127 -1.31 14.47 8.26
CA ASP A 127 -1.55 14.54 9.69
C ASP A 127 -1.14 15.92 10.23
N ASP A 128 -1.75 16.37 11.33
CA ASP A 128 -1.71 17.76 11.77
C ASP A 128 -1.14 17.96 13.20
N PRO A 129 -0.07 17.26 13.64
CA PRO A 129 0.41 17.36 15.02
C PRO A 129 0.88 18.77 15.43
N HIS A 130 1.31 19.59 14.46
CA HIS A 130 1.75 20.97 14.67
C HIS A 130 0.98 22.00 13.83
N GLY A 131 -0.16 21.60 13.26
CA GLY A 131 -0.94 22.43 12.33
C GLY A 131 -1.17 21.74 10.99
N ALA A 132 -2.05 22.33 10.20
CA ALA A 132 -2.52 21.77 8.92
C ALA A 132 -1.35 21.33 8.01
N GLY A 133 -1.35 20.07 7.59
CA GLY A 133 -0.36 19.43 6.73
C GLY A 133 1.05 19.39 7.30
N SER A 134 1.25 19.45 8.61
CA SER A 134 2.61 19.33 9.18
C SER A 134 3.21 17.94 8.95
N GLY A 135 2.37 16.91 8.94
CA GLY A 135 2.67 15.53 8.59
C GLY A 135 3.31 14.73 9.72
N SER A 136 3.21 13.41 9.61
CA SER A 136 3.78 12.43 10.54
C SER A 136 4.30 11.19 9.80
N ALA A 137 5.16 10.43 10.48
CA ALA A 137 5.48 9.06 10.09
C ALA A 137 5.39 8.12 11.31
N TYR A 138 5.00 6.87 11.08
CA TYR A 138 4.72 5.89 12.12
C TYR A 138 5.68 4.71 11.94
N LEU A 139 6.52 4.49 12.94
CA LEU A 139 7.38 3.33 13.04
C LEU A 139 6.60 2.21 13.72
N LEU A 140 6.52 1.06 13.05
CA LEU A 140 5.87 -0.13 13.54
C LEU A 140 6.88 -1.27 13.66
N GLU A 141 6.63 -2.16 14.60
CA GLU A 141 7.38 -3.41 14.81
C GLU A 141 6.44 -4.61 14.64
N TYR A 142 6.92 -5.63 13.94
CA TYR A 142 6.22 -6.88 13.72
C TYR A 142 6.67 -7.93 14.73
N TYR A 143 5.74 -8.36 15.57
CA TYR A 143 5.90 -9.48 16.50
C TYR A 143 4.54 -10.12 16.78
N ASP A 144 4.52 -11.34 17.32
CA ASP A 144 3.29 -12.08 17.62
C ASP A 144 2.28 -12.17 16.45
N ASN A 145 2.80 -12.21 15.22
CA ASN A 145 2.06 -12.25 13.96
C ASN A 145 1.22 -11.00 13.65
N SER A 146 1.57 -9.83 14.21
CA SER A 146 0.92 -8.55 13.89
C SER A 146 1.88 -7.36 13.93
N TRP A 147 1.49 -6.28 13.27
CA TRP A 147 2.19 -5.00 13.32
C TRP A 147 1.69 -4.14 14.49
N HIS A 148 2.63 -3.65 15.29
CA HIS A 148 2.35 -2.81 16.45
C HIS A 148 3.01 -1.43 16.29
N HIS A 149 2.27 -0.37 16.62
CA HIS A 149 2.81 1.00 16.65
C HIS A 149 3.90 1.12 17.71
N LEU A 150 5.14 1.33 17.26
CA LEU A 150 6.30 1.51 18.13
C LEU A 150 6.52 2.99 18.46
N LYS A 151 6.44 3.87 17.46
CA LYS A 151 6.66 5.30 17.64
C LYS A 151 6.01 6.15 16.55
N LYS A 152 5.41 7.29 16.93
CA LYS A 152 5.07 8.38 16.02
C LYS A 152 6.25 9.35 15.92
N LEU A 153 6.70 9.61 14.70
CA LEU A 153 7.71 10.59 14.35
C LEU A 153 6.98 11.82 13.83
N ILE A 154 7.29 12.96 14.45
CA ILE A 154 6.77 14.27 14.06
C ILE A 154 7.97 15.18 13.76
N PRO A 155 7.85 16.11 12.81
CA PRO A 155 8.89 17.09 12.53
C PRO A 155 9.14 17.97 13.77
N SER A 156 10.40 18.19 14.15
CA SER A 156 10.78 18.96 15.35
C SER A 156 10.45 20.45 15.27
N ASP A 157 10.30 20.96 14.06
CA ASP A 157 10.04 22.35 13.68
C ASP A 157 8.90 22.45 12.65
N GLY A 158 8.07 21.41 12.57
CA GLY A 158 7.01 21.29 11.56
C GLY A 158 6.08 22.49 11.56
N ASN A 159 6.27 23.34 10.56
CA ASN A 159 5.33 24.40 10.26
C ASN A 159 4.11 23.81 9.53
N TYR A 160 3.12 24.67 9.29
CA TYR A 160 2.01 24.32 8.41
C TYR A 160 2.54 23.86 7.05
N TYR A 161 1.97 22.78 6.54
CA TYR A 161 2.22 22.26 5.19
C TYR A 161 3.67 21.83 4.95
N THR A 162 4.40 21.33 5.95
CA THR A 162 5.71 20.68 5.74
C THR A 162 5.57 19.29 5.08
N TYR A 163 4.42 18.63 5.28
CA TYR A 163 4.07 17.30 4.79
C TYR A 163 5.13 16.23 5.10
N PHE A 164 5.62 16.24 6.33
CA PHE A 164 6.52 15.21 6.84
C PHE A 164 5.88 13.83 6.68
N GLY A 165 6.63 12.85 6.17
CA GLY A 165 6.10 11.52 5.86
C GLY A 165 5.59 11.35 4.42
N ASN A 166 5.69 12.37 3.57
CA ASN A 166 5.40 12.24 2.14
C ASN A 166 6.24 11.13 1.47
N SER A 167 7.50 10.97 1.88
CA SER A 167 8.34 9.84 1.51
C SER A 167 9.05 9.27 2.74
N VAL A 168 9.24 7.95 2.75
CA VAL A 168 9.91 7.25 3.85
C VAL A 168 10.84 6.16 3.31
N SER A 169 11.92 5.91 4.02
CA SER A 169 12.82 4.79 3.77
C SER A 169 13.35 4.25 5.09
N ILE A 170 13.47 2.92 5.19
CA ILE A 170 14.09 2.26 6.34
C ILE A 170 15.09 1.20 5.86
N SER A 171 16.23 1.14 6.53
CA SER A 171 17.24 0.09 6.34
C SER A 171 17.86 -0.28 7.68
N GLY A 172 17.67 -1.54 8.10
CA GLY A 172 17.96 -1.96 9.46
C GLY A 172 17.18 -1.12 10.46
N THR A 173 17.89 -0.41 11.33
CA THR A 173 17.31 0.50 12.35
C THR A 173 17.33 1.97 11.93
N THR A 174 17.83 2.28 10.73
CA THR A 174 17.95 3.67 10.26
C THR A 174 16.71 4.04 9.45
N VAL A 175 16.02 5.10 9.86
CA VAL A 175 14.83 5.64 9.20
C VAL A 175 15.16 7.00 8.61
N ILE A 176 14.72 7.24 7.38
CA ILE A 176 14.73 8.52 6.71
C ILE A 176 13.28 8.90 6.39
N VAL A 177 12.91 10.14 6.68
CA VAL A 177 11.58 10.68 6.40
C VAL A 177 11.75 11.99 5.65
N GLY A 178 11.12 12.10 4.49
CA GLY A 178 11.11 13.30 3.67
C GLY A 178 9.94 14.23 4.01
N ALA A 179 10.13 15.50 3.68
CA ALA A 179 9.18 16.58 3.89
C ALA A 179 9.28 17.56 2.70
N TRP A 180 8.58 17.26 1.60
CA TRP A 180 8.75 17.94 0.30
C TRP A 180 8.48 19.46 0.27
N ASN A 181 7.91 20.03 1.33
CA ASN A 181 7.66 21.47 1.45
C ASN A 181 8.28 22.02 2.73
N ASP A 182 9.39 21.41 3.16
CA ASP A 182 10.23 21.95 4.19
C ASP A 182 11.09 23.09 3.64
N ASP A 183 10.94 24.27 4.24
CA ASP A 183 11.58 25.52 3.81
C ASP A 183 12.86 25.84 4.60
N ILE A 184 13.38 24.90 5.41
CA ILE A 184 14.57 25.11 6.27
C ILE A 184 15.79 25.62 5.49
N ASN A 185 15.92 25.31 4.18
CA ASN A 185 17.01 25.83 3.33
C ASN A 185 16.51 26.61 2.09
N GLY A 186 15.27 27.09 2.09
CA GLY A 186 14.64 27.83 0.99
C GLY A 186 13.33 27.20 0.50
N ASP A 187 12.50 27.96 -0.22
CA ASP A 187 11.20 27.50 -0.74
C ASP A 187 11.31 26.12 -1.41
N ARG A 188 10.63 25.10 -0.84
CA ARG A 188 10.61 23.70 -1.34
C ARG A 188 11.97 23.00 -1.34
N SER A 189 12.76 23.18 -0.29
CA SER A 189 14.10 22.59 -0.19
C SER A 189 14.15 21.12 0.27
N GLY A 190 13.01 20.56 0.71
CA GLY A 190 12.92 19.21 1.30
C GLY A 190 12.65 18.05 0.35
#